data_AF-A0ABD0Z456-F1
#
_entry.id   AF-A0ABD0Z456-F1
#
_cell.length_a   1.000
_cell.length_b   1.000
_cell.length_c   1.000
_cell.angle_alpha   90.00
_cell.angle_beta   90.00
_cell.angle_gamma   90.00
#
_symmetry.space_group_name_H-M   'P 1'
#
loop_
_entity.id
_entity.type
_entity.pdbx_description
1 polymer ?
#
loop_
_entity_poly.entity_id
_entity_poly.type
_entity_poly.pdbx_seq_one_letter_code
_entity_poly.pdbx_strand_id
1 'polypeptide(L)'
;MEDILMSTLMESGVLIPGDFSSVGEFSPEALVSICAQLLTLIDPSASFSDELPDSIPDRFRIYSDIAHSVKNLGYISDMSYYKFLHPSEDDSYRLVRFLVERLSEKNEGIKTSLASEMAGRPKMENFRDISQGVMMVNEDKDEIFDMHIQKVEAVLKDLTITTETSHLPDSHAKNSSTNGSTIVDLFSLKTDDPSGLSLRQSSVNSSEYPSETNYETIELQNQHNILLEELESGSSELFSLDCELELLKMAAERLLDDKQSGGSYLEILNQQLVDKRSNIMDLKKQWDDIRLTLETKKLRLLDQLHVEELEAKEKFHKLRKTELDLQSLSSEIQKREDERCNLYTELERQPKAVPRKSYIHGIKEITKNSRKLDTDIQRISGETRELQLESNSIQERLHRSYAVVDEMVTREVKKDPAVRQVYKLLTSIHSIFEQISEKILMTDRFRRETVDYEKKLGSITARGMSLEKLQADLDAIRKENESLEK
;
A
#
# COMPACT_ATOMS: atom_id res chain seq x y z
N MET A 1 -20.80 1.75 -38.29
CA MET A 1 -20.40 3.06 -37.71
C MET A 1 -18.88 3.18 -37.73
N GLU A 2 -18.16 2.10 -37.43
CA GLU A 2 -16.70 1.98 -37.64
C GLU A 2 -16.25 2.21 -39.10
N ASP A 3 -16.98 1.69 -40.10
CA ASP A 3 -16.66 1.90 -41.52
C ASP A 3 -16.63 3.40 -41.93
N ILE A 4 -17.47 4.21 -41.28
CA ILE A 4 -17.53 5.66 -41.53
C ILE A 4 -16.26 6.31 -40.97
N LEU A 5 -15.84 5.92 -39.77
CA LEU A 5 -14.65 6.47 -39.13
C LEU A 5 -13.37 6.14 -39.91
N MET A 6 -13.25 4.93 -40.43
CA MET A 6 -12.13 4.53 -41.30
C MET A 6 -12.13 5.30 -42.63
N SER A 7 -13.31 5.50 -43.23
CA SER A 7 -13.44 6.30 -44.45
C SER A 7 -13.05 7.76 -44.22
N THR A 8 -13.50 8.37 -43.10
CA THR A 8 -13.14 9.75 -42.74
C THR A 8 -11.65 9.89 -42.41
N LEU A 9 -11.02 8.89 -41.80
CA LEU A 9 -9.58 8.83 -41.59
C LEU A 9 -8.80 8.90 -42.91
N MET A 10 -9.18 8.09 -43.90
CA MET A 10 -8.55 8.12 -45.22
C MET A 10 -8.80 9.44 -45.95
N GLU A 11 -10.01 10.01 -45.84
CA GLU A 11 -10.36 11.32 -46.42
C GLU A 11 -9.63 12.49 -45.74
N SER A 12 -9.25 12.35 -44.46
CA SER A 12 -8.50 13.36 -43.71
C SER A 12 -7.00 13.44 -44.05
N GLY A 13 -6.52 12.57 -44.93
CA GLY A 13 -5.13 12.57 -45.42
C GLY A 13 -4.13 11.87 -44.50
N VAL A 14 -4.60 11.05 -43.55
CA VAL A 14 -3.77 10.25 -42.65
C VAL A 14 -3.34 8.95 -43.31
N LEU A 15 -2.04 8.65 -43.26
CA LEU A 15 -1.47 7.39 -43.74
C LEU A 15 -1.57 6.34 -42.64
N ILE A 16 -2.35 5.30 -42.87
CA ILE A 16 -2.52 4.17 -41.96
C ILE A 16 -1.39 3.15 -42.23
N PRO A 17 -0.52 2.84 -41.25
CA PRO A 17 0.55 1.87 -41.43
C PRO A 17 0.02 0.42 -41.35
N GLY A 18 -0.77 -0.03 -42.33
CA GLY A 18 -1.25 -1.41 -42.45
C GLY A 18 -2.64 -1.55 -43.07
N ASP A 19 -2.98 -2.77 -43.50
CA ASP A 19 -4.30 -3.14 -44.03
C ASP A 19 -5.23 -3.58 -42.87
N PHE A 20 -5.73 -2.61 -42.11
CA PHE A 20 -6.65 -2.87 -40.99
C PHE A 20 -8.10 -2.65 -41.41
N SER A 21 -9.00 -3.57 -41.02
CA SER A 21 -10.42 -3.49 -41.38
C SER A 21 -11.26 -2.75 -40.33
N SER A 22 -10.76 -2.64 -39.10
CA SER A 22 -11.38 -1.86 -38.01
C SER A 22 -10.34 -1.12 -37.17
N VAL A 23 -10.78 -0.04 -36.52
CA VAL A 23 -10.00 0.76 -35.55
C VAL A 23 -9.58 -0.08 -34.34
N GLY A 24 -10.30 -1.16 -34.04
CA GLY A 24 -9.95 -2.12 -33.00
C GLY A 24 -8.73 -3.00 -33.28
N GLU A 25 -8.31 -3.10 -34.55
CA GLU A 25 -7.18 -3.94 -34.98
C GLU A 25 -5.85 -3.17 -35.04
N PHE A 26 -5.85 -1.88 -34.71
CA PHE A 26 -4.65 -1.06 -34.79
C PHE A 26 -3.58 -1.56 -33.83
N SER A 27 -2.39 -1.82 -34.38
CA SER A 27 -1.22 -2.07 -33.55
C SER A 27 -0.88 -0.83 -32.72
N PRO A 28 -0.24 -0.98 -31.55
CA PRO A 28 0.26 0.14 -30.74
C PRO A 28 1.01 1.19 -31.57
N GLU A 29 1.81 0.74 -32.53
CA GLU A 29 2.62 1.55 -33.42
C GLU A 29 1.76 2.29 -34.47
N ALA A 30 0.77 1.61 -35.05
CA ALA A 30 -0.16 2.22 -35.99
C ALA A 30 -1.04 3.28 -35.30
N LEU A 31 -1.55 3.00 -34.11
CA LEU A 31 -2.39 3.95 -33.35
C LEU A 31 -1.62 5.23 -33.00
N VAL A 32 -0.36 5.10 -32.57
CA VAL A 32 0.49 6.24 -32.23
C VAL A 32 0.79 7.10 -33.45
N SER A 33 1.11 6.47 -34.59
CA SER A 33 1.35 7.20 -35.84
C SER A 33 0.09 7.94 -36.32
N ILE A 34 -1.08 7.28 -36.28
CA ILE A 34 -2.36 7.89 -36.64
C ILE A 34 -2.68 9.08 -35.73
N CYS A 35 -2.49 8.94 -34.41
CA CYS A 35 -2.70 10.03 -33.47
C CYS A 35 -1.71 11.19 -33.69
N ALA A 36 -0.43 10.90 -33.95
CA ALA A 36 0.59 11.90 -34.24
C ALA A 36 0.25 12.71 -35.51
N GLN A 37 -0.17 12.03 -36.58
CA GLN A 37 -0.58 12.66 -37.83
C GLN A 37 -1.85 13.52 -37.64
N LEU A 38 -2.87 12.99 -36.95
CA LEU A 38 -4.08 13.75 -36.62
C LEU A 38 -3.79 14.98 -35.76
N LEU A 39 -2.94 14.84 -34.75
CA LEU A 39 -2.53 15.97 -33.90
C LEU A 39 -1.75 17.02 -34.68
N THR A 40 -0.86 16.61 -35.59
CA THR A 40 -0.11 17.54 -36.45
C THR A 40 -1.04 18.32 -37.39
N LEU A 41 -2.12 17.70 -37.87
CA LEU A 41 -3.16 18.36 -38.66
C LEU A 41 -4.01 19.34 -37.81
N ILE A 42 -4.27 19.00 -36.55
CA ILE A 42 -5.04 19.85 -35.61
C ILE A 42 -4.17 20.99 -35.06
N ASP A 43 -2.89 20.76 -34.82
CA ASP A 43 -1.94 21.75 -34.30
C ASP A 43 -0.58 21.64 -35.03
N PRO A 44 -0.33 22.49 -36.04
CA PRO A 44 0.92 22.49 -36.79
C PRO A 44 2.15 22.88 -35.94
N SER A 45 1.95 23.38 -34.72
CA SER A 45 3.05 23.77 -33.82
C SER A 45 3.62 22.59 -33.02
N ALA A 46 2.87 21.49 -32.93
CA ALA A 46 3.28 20.26 -32.27
C ALA A 46 3.82 19.27 -33.32
N SER A 47 5.11 19.35 -33.63
CA SER A 47 5.77 18.39 -34.52
C SER A 47 6.04 17.08 -33.77
N PHE A 48 5.29 16.03 -34.10
CA PHE A 48 5.56 14.67 -33.61
C PHE A 48 6.34 13.89 -34.67
N SER A 49 7.41 13.20 -34.27
CA SER A 49 8.18 12.36 -35.19
C SER A 49 7.39 11.10 -35.56
N ASP A 50 7.25 10.84 -36.86
CA ASP A 50 6.58 9.64 -37.40
C ASP A 50 7.41 8.34 -37.25
N GLU A 51 8.70 8.44 -36.94
CA GLU A 51 9.58 7.28 -36.75
C GLU A 51 9.64 6.87 -35.28
N LEU A 52 9.22 5.63 -35.03
CA LEU A 52 9.22 5.03 -33.70
C LEU A 52 10.65 4.58 -33.34
N PRO A 53 11.26 5.09 -32.25
CA PRO A 53 12.56 4.63 -31.79
C PRO A 53 12.46 3.23 -31.15
N ASP A 54 13.44 2.36 -31.42
CA ASP A 54 13.54 1.01 -30.84
C ASP A 54 13.76 1.01 -29.30
N SER A 55 14.06 2.17 -28.73
CA SER A 55 14.31 2.38 -27.29
C SER A 55 13.00 2.58 -26.52
N ILE A 56 12.68 1.63 -25.62
CA ILE A 56 11.49 1.65 -24.75
C ILE A 56 11.33 2.99 -23.97
N PRO A 57 12.38 3.57 -23.36
CA PRO A 57 12.29 4.88 -22.70
C PRO A 57 11.86 6.03 -23.62
N ASP A 58 12.31 6.02 -24.88
CA ASP A 58 11.95 7.06 -25.85
C ASP A 58 10.51 6.90 -26.33
N ARG A 59 10.00 5.66 -26.46
CA ARG A 59 8.58 5.38 -26.70
C ARG A 59 7.71 5.91 -25.57
N PHE A 60 8.12 5.75 -24.31
CA PHE A 60 7.36 6.29 -23.16
C PHE A 60 7.24 7.81 -23.19
N ARG A 61 8.31 8.52 -23.60
CA ARG A 61 8.29 9.98 -23.75
C ARG A 61 7.29 10.40 -24.83
N ILE A 62 7.38 9.80 -26.02
CA ILE A 62 6.48 10.09 -27.15
C ILE A 62 5.01 9.81 -26.78
N TYR A 63 4.73 8.68 -26.14
CA TYR A 63 3.36 8.34 -25.74
C TYR A 63 2.80 9.29 -24.69
N SER A 64 3.66 9.75 -23.77
CA SER A 64 3.26 10.72 -22.75
C SER A 64 2.99 12.09 -23.37
N ASP A 65 3.81 12.52 -24.33
CA ASP A 65 3.66 13.81 -25.02
C ASP A 65 2.39 13.85 -25.88
N ILE A 66 2.09 12.75 -26.59
CA ILE A 66 0.84 12.58 -27.34
C ILE A 66 -0.35 12.57 -26.38
N ALA A 67 -0.29 11.79 -25.28
CA ALA A 67 -1.36 11.75 -24.28
C ALA A 67 -1.65 13.13 -23.67
N HIS A 68 -0.61 13.91 -23.36
CA HIS A 68 -0.73 15.28 -22.87
C HIS A 68 -1.36 16.20 -23.90
N SER A 69 -0.96 16.09 -25.16
CA SER A 69 -1.50 16.92 -26.24
C SER A 69 -2.98 16.64 -26.50
N VAL A 70 -3.38 15.37 -26.52
CA VAL A 70 -4.80 14.96 -26.60
C VAL A 70 -5.59 15.49 -25.40
N LYS A 71 -5.02 15.44 -24.19
CA LYS A 71 -5.67 15.96 -22.98
C LYS A 71 -5.85 17.49 -23.06
N ASN A 72 -4.87 18.21 -23.59
CA ASN A 72 -4.95 19.66 -23.79
C ASN A 72 -6.04 20.05 -24.81
N LEU A 73 -6.38 19.18 -25.76
CA LEU A 73 -7.52 19.35 -26.68
C LEU A 73 -8.90 19.13 -26.02
N GLY A 74 -8.94 18.80 -24.72
CA GLY A 74 -10.18 18.65 -23.96
C GLY A 74 -10.74 17.23 -23.95
N TYR A 75 -9.91 16.21 -24.17
CA TYR A 75 -10.35 14.82 -24.05
C TYR A 75 -10.74 14.49 -22.60
N ILE A 76 -11.96 13.99 -22.42
CA ILE A 76 -12.62 13.84 -21.11
C ILE A 76 -12.17 12.57 -20.37
N SER A 77 -11.76 11.54 -21.09
CA SER A 77 -11.33 10.27 -20.48
C SER A 77 -9.86 10.31 -20.07
N ASP A 78 -9.50 9.54 -19.03
CA ASP A 78 -8.12 9.44 -18.56
C ASP A 78 -7.22 8.90 -19.69
N MET A 79 -6.26 9.72 -20.11
CA MET A 79 -5.23 9.38 -21.09
C MET A 79 -3.88 9.31 -20.41
N SER A 80 -3.27 8.14 -20.48
CA SER A 80 -1.94 7.84 -19.95
C SER A 80 -1.17 7.04 -21.00
N TYR A 81 0.16 7.06 -20.95
CA TYR A 81 1.03 6.30 -21.86
C TYR A 81 0.67 4.81 -21.96
N TYR A 82 0.12 4.23 -20.88
CA TYR A 82 -0.30 2.83 -20.82
C TYR A 82 -1.35 2.47 -21.87
N LYS A 83 -2.24 3.40 -22.23
CA LYS A 83 -3.27 3.19 -23.25
C LYS A 83 -2.71 3.03 -24.65
N PHE A 84 -1.54 3.60 -24.92
CA PHE A 84 -0.82 3.40 -26.19
C PHE A 84 0.04 2.14 -26.19
N LEU A 85 0.47 1.68 -25.00
CA LEU A 85 1.24 0.44 -24.88
C LEU A 85 0.37 -0.81 -25.01
N HIS A 86 -0.87 -0.73 -24.51
CA HIS A 86 -1.88 -1.78 -24.60
C HIS A 86 -3.21 -1.18 -25.06
N PRO A 87 -3.35 -0.92 -26.37
CA PRO A 87 -4.57 -0.35 -26.92
C PRO A 87 -5.76 -1.30 -26.69
N SER A 88 -6.80 -0.78 -26.05
CA SER A 88 -8.12 -1.43 -26.03
C SER A 88 -8.92 -0.92 -27.22
N GLU A 89 -9.73 -1.79 -27.81
CA GLU A 89 -10.61 -1.47 -28.94
C GLU A 89 -11.52 -0.26 -28.66
N ASP A 90 -12.18 -0.23 -27.49
CA ASP A 90 -13.08 0.87 -27.11
C ASP A 90 -12.31 2.19 -26.83
N ASP A 91 -11.14 2.12 -26.19
CA ASP A 91 -10.30 3.30 -25.95
C ASP A 91 -9.73 3.87 -27.25
N SER A 92 -9.28 3.00 -28.17
CA SER A 92 -8.71 3.39 -29.47
C SER A 92 -9.79 4.02 -30.35
N TYR A 93 -10.99 3.44 -30.38
CA TYR A 93 -12.13 3.99 -31.11
C TYR A 93 -12.55 5.36 -30.60
N ARG A 94 -12.70 5.52 -29.27
CA ARG A 94 -13.07 6.81 -28.65
C ARG A 94 -12.01 7.88 -28.92
N LEU A 95 -10.74 7.52 -28.82
CA LEU A 95 -9.62 8.43 -29.04
C LEU A 95 -9.59 8.93 -30.49
N VAL A 96 -9.61 8.00 -31.45
CA VAL A 96 -9.58 8.32 -32.88
C VAL A 96 -10.81 9.13 -33.28
N ARG A 97 -12.00 8.72 -32.84
CA ARG A 97 -13.24 9.45 -33.09
C ARG A 97 -13.17 10.90 -32.59
N PHE A 98 -12.70 11.10 -31.36
CA PHE A 98 -12.56 12.44 -30.78
C PHE A 98 -11.61 13.32 -31.61
N LEU A 99 -10.47 12.78 -32.03
CA LEU A 99 -9.50 13.54 -32.83
C LEU A 99 -10.06 13.88 -34.22
N VAL A 100 -10.78 12.96 -34.85
CA VAL A 100 -11.46 13.20 -36.14
C VAL A 100 -12.56 14.25 -36.00
N GLU A 101 -13.37 14.21 -34.93
CA GLU A 101 -14.39 15.22 -34.65
C GLU A 101 -13.76 16.61 -34.45
N ARG A 102 -12.65 16.71 -33.69
CA ARG A 102 -11.90 17.97 -33.51
C ARG A 102 -11.28 18.48 -34.82
N LEU A 103 -10.82 17.59 -35.68
CA LEU A 103 -10.29 17.95 -37.00
C LEU A 103 -11.39 18.49 -37.92
N SER A 104 -12.59 17.89 -37.89
CA SER A 104 -13.75 18.38 -38.64
C SER A 104 -14.22 19.75 -38.15
N GLU A 105 -14.30 19.98 -36.83
CA GLU A 105 -14.65 21.28 -36.24
C GLU A 105 -13.66 22.39 -36.66
N LYS A 106 -12.36 22.07 -36.75
CA LYS A 106 -11.33 23.01 -37.23
C LYS A 106 -11.47 23.30 -38.73
N ASN A 107 -11.83 22.30 -39.55
CA ASN A 107 -12.02 22.47 -40.99
C ASN A 107 -13.29 23.29 -41.32
N GLU A 108 -14.33 23.22 -40.50
CA GLU A 108 -15.53 24.07 -40.63
C GLU A 108 -15.31 25.49 -40.04
N GLY A 109 -14.30 25.69 -39.21
CA GLY A 109 -14.02 26.91 -38.44
C GLY A 109 -13.46 28.13 -39.21
N ILE A 110 -13.33 28.11 -40.54
CA ILE A 110 -12.82 29.27 -41.31
C ILE A 110 -13.93 30.30 -41.62
N LYS A 111 -15.21 30.03 -41.32
CA LYS A 111 -16.31 30.99 -41.57
C LYS A 111 -17.30 31.09 -40.41
N THR A 112 -16.86 31.58 -39.26
CA THR A 112 -17.65 32.41 -38.33
C THR A 112 -16.85 32.58 -37.04
N SER A 113 -15.91 33.52 -37.02
CA SER A 113 -15.43 34.09 -35.77
C SER A 113 -16.28 35.32 -35.44
N LEU A 114 -16.62 35.45 -34.15
CA LEU A 114 -17.30 36.58 -33.52
C LEU A 114 -18.83 36.57 -33.46
N ALA A 115 -19.42 35.56 -32.82
CA ALA A 115 -20.64 35.73 -32.03
C ALA A 115 -20.85 34.54 -31.09
N SER A 116 -21.21 34.84 -29.84
CA SER A 116 -21.75 33.90 -28.83
C SER A 116 -20.76 33.31 -27.81
N GLU A 117 -20.16 34.18 -27.00
CA GLU A 117 -20.16 33.94 -25.55
C GLU A 117 -21.63 33.84 -25.06
N MET A 118 -21.89 32.93 -24.11
CA MET A 118 -23.20 32.65 -23.48
C MET A 118 -24.28 32.01 -24.37
N ALA A 119 -24.28 30.67 -24.47
CA ALA A 119 -25.48 29.83 -24.35
C ALA A 119 -25.13 28.34 -24.52
N GLY A 120 -25.82 27.47 -23.77
CA GLY A 120 -26.13 26.13 -24.29
C GLY A 120 -25.24 24.99 -23.82
N ARG A 121 -25.33 24.65 -22.54
CA ARG A 121 -25.14 23.27 -22.05
C ARG A 121 -26.15 22.35 -22.78
N PRO A 122 -25.75 21.31 -23.54
CA PRO A 122 -26.73 20.33 -24.01
C PRO A 122 -26.97 19.29 -22.91
N LYS A 123 -28.26 19.13 -22.60
CA LYS A 123 -28.79 18.01 -21.83
C LYS A 123 -28.57 16.70 -22.59
N MET A 124 -28.23 15.67 -21.83
CA MET A 124 -28.71 14.29 -21.90
C MET A 124 -29.59 13.97 -23.12
N GLU A 125 -29.02 13.28 -24.10
CA GLU A 125 -29.78 12.46 -25.04
C GLU A 125 -29.53 10.97 -24.78
N ASN A 126 -30.63 10.24 -24.85
CA ASN A 126 -30.76 8.84 -24.51
C ASN A 126 -30.07 7.96 -25.55
N PHE A 127 -29.20 7.05 -25.11
CA PHE A 127 -28.94 5.80 -25.84
C PHE A 127 -29.52 4.65 -25.02
N ARG A 128 -30.67 4.17 -25.50
CA ARG A 128 -31.28 2.90 -25.11
C ARG A 128 -30.96 1.90 -26.23
N ASP A 129 -30.61 0.67 -25.82
CA ASP A 129 -30.55 -0.57 -26.60
C ASP A 129 -29.52 -0.71 -27.72
N ILE A 130 -28.37 -1.33 -27.38
CA ILE A 130 -27.93 -2.56 -28.08
C ILE A 130 -27.51 -3.56 -26.99
N SER A 131 -28.49 -4.33 -26.52
CA SER A 131 -28.27 -5.58 -25.80
C SER A 131 -28.53 -6.71 -26.79
N GLN A 132 -27.47 -7.20 -27.43
CA GLN A 132 -27.37 -8.56 -27.95
C GLN A 132 -25.92 -8.83 -28.37
N GLY A 133 -25.23 -9.59 -27.53
CA GLY A 133 -23.83 -9.96 -27.70
C GLY A 133 -23.38 -10.72 -26.47
N VAL A 134 -24.00 -11.89 -26.24
CA VAL A 134 -23.55 -12.86 -25.24
C VAL A 134 -22.13 -13.27 -25.62
N MET A 135 -21.13 -12.76 -24.90
CA MET A 135 -19.83 -13.43 -24.79
C MET A 135 -19.67 -13.91 -23.35
N MET A 136 -19.55 -15.24 -23.25
CA MET A 136 -19.17 -15.95 -22.05
C MET A 136 -17.83 -15.38 -21.57
N VAL A 137 -17.84 -14.70 -20.43
CA VAL A 137 -16.60 -14.45 -19.69
C VAL A 137 -16.28 -15.78 -19.02
N ASN A 138 -15.33 -16.51 -19.62
CA ASN A 138 -14.69 -17.63 -18.97
C ASN A 138 -14.09 -17.13 -17.64
N GLU A 139 -14.54 -17.76 -16.55
CA GLU A 139 -13.95 -17.66 -15.22
C GLU A 139 -12.55 -18.27 -15.25
N ASP A 140 -11.57 -17.56 -15.78
CA ASP A 140 -10.18 -17.94 -15.64
C ASP A 140 -9.35 -16.67 -15.44
N LYS A 141 -8.99 -16.42 -14.18
CA LYS A 141 -7.65 -15.99 -13.71
C LYS A 141 -7.69 -15.48 -12.25
N ASP A 142 -8.18 -16.32 -11.34
CA ASP A 142 -7.74 -16.27 -9.94
C ASP A 142 -6.48 -17.13 -9.70
N GLU A 143 -6.13 -18.04 -10.62
CA GLU A 143 -4.94 -18.91 -10.49
C GLU A 143 -3.59 -18.17 -10.65
N ILE A 144 -3.52 -17.08 -11.41
CA ILE A 144 -2.24 -16.38 -11.66
C ILE A 144 -1.74 -15.64 -10.41
N PHE A 145 -2.67 -15.12 -9.61
CA PHE A 145 -2.36 -14.34 -8.42
C PHE A 145 -1.99 -15.27 -7.25
N ASP A 146 -2.68 -16.41 -7.12
CA ASP A 146 -2.33 -17.45 -6.13
C ASP A 146 -1.01 -18.14 -6.45
N MET A 147 -0.68 -18.34 -7.74
CA MET A 147 0.62 -18.85 -8.15
C MET A 147 1.77 -17.91 -7.75
N HIS A 148 1.57 -16.58 -7.82
CA HIS A 148 2.57 -15.61 -7.38
C HIS A 148 2.72 -15.58 -5.86
N ILE A 149 1.63 -15.72 -5.11
CA ILE A 149 1.66 -15.79 -3.65
C ILE A 149 2.37 -17.05 -3.18
N GLN A 150 2.05 -18.21 -3.76
CA GLN A 150 2.74 -19.47 -3.45
C GLN A 150 4.21 -19.45 -3.85
N LYS A 151 4.56 -18.79 -4.97
CA LYS A 151 5.95 -18.66 -5.41
C LYS A 151 6.76 -17.72 -4.51
N VAL A 152 6.15 -16.64 -4.01
CA VAL A 152 6.75 -15.76 -3.00
C VAL A 152 6.88 -16.47 -1.66
N GLU A 153 5.90 -17.28 -1.26
CA GLU A 153 5.95 -18.08 -0.02
C GLU A 153 6.99 -19.21 -0.11
N ALA A 154 7.19 -19.81 -1.29
CA ALA A 154 8.25 -20.77 -1.56
C ALA A 154 9.64 -20.11 -1.54
N VAL A 155 9.78 -18.93 -2.15
CA VAL A 155 11.05 -18.15 -2.12
C VAL A 155 11.38 -17.69 -0.70
N LEU A 156 10.39 -17.31 0.11
CA LEU A 156 10.60 -16.96 1.52
C LEU A 156 10.97 -18.18 2.37
N LYS A 157 10.41 -19.36 2.08
CA LYS A 157 10.81 -20.63 2.73
C LYS A 157 12.23 -21.05 2.34
N ASP A 158 12.63 -20.86 1.09
CA ASP A 158 14.00 -21.13 0.63
C ASP A 158 15.03 -20.15 1.23
N LEU A 159 14.65 -18.88 1.46
CA LEU A 159 15.50 -17.92 2.19
C LEU A 159 15.65 -18.23 3.69
N THR A 160 14.74 -19.03 4.27
CA THR A 160 14.80 -19.42 5.69
C THR A 160 15.70 -20.65 5.91
N ILE A 161 16.25 -21.25 4.85
CA ILE A 161 17.02 -22.51 4.92
C ILE A 161 18.48 -22.35 4.45
N THR A 162 18.95 -21.15 4.11
CA THR A 162 20.39 -20.90 3.90
C THR A 162 21.08 -20.41 5.17
N THR A 163 21.00 -21.19 6.24
CA THR A 163 22.15 -21.35 7.14
C THR A 163 22.77 -22.69 6.81
N GLU A 164 23.78 -22.67 5.94
CA GLU A 164 24.62 -23.83 5.67
C GLU A 164 25.35 -24.23 6.96
N THR A 165 24.78 -25.18 7.69
CA THR A 165 25.57 -26.18 8.40
C THR A 165 25.80 -27.30 7.39
N SER A 166 27.02 -27.40 6.87
CA SER A 166 27.42 -28.40 5.90
C SER A 166 27.20 -29.82 6.45
N HIS A 167 26.42 -30.59 5.68
CA HIS A 167 26.17 -32.02 5.76
C HIS A 167 27.45 -32.89 5.76
N LEU A 168 27.42 -34.04 6.45
CA LEU A 168 27.21 -35.33 5.76
C LEU A 168 26.72 -36.43 6.74
N PRO A 169 26.02 -37.46 6.22
CA PRO A 169 25.05 -38.27 6.97
C PRO A 169 25.40 -39.77 7.06
N ASP A 170 24.53 -40.45 7.81
CA ASP A 170 24.10 -41.85 7.71
C ASP A 170 25.03 -42.99 8.14
N SER A 171 24.68 -43.65 9.25
CA SER A 171 23.78 -44.81 9.15
C SER A 171 23.29 -45.30 10.52
N HIS A 172 22.01 -45.67 10.52
CA HIS A 172 21.22 -46.20 11.62
C HIS A 172 21.75 -47.52 12.20
N ALA A 173 21.70 -47.64 13.53
CA ALA A 173 21.07 -48.82 14.16
C ALA A 173 20.56 -48.47 15.58
N LYS A 174 19.34 -48.93 15.84
CA LYS A 174 18.54 -48.74 17.05
C LYS A 174 19.11 -49.52 18.23
N ASN A 175 19.17 -48.88 19.40
CA ASN A 175 19.31 -49.62 20.67
C ASN A 175 18.21 -49.17 21.64
N SER A 176 17.07 -49.85 21.54
CA SER A 176 16.15 -50.02 22.66
C SER A 176 16.78 -50.93 23.71
N SER A 177 16.70 -50.48 24.96
CA SER A 177 16.80 -51.24 26.21
C SER A 177 16.52 -52.74 26.10
N THR A 178 17.43 -53.60 26.60
CA THR A 178 17.10 -54.65 27.59
C THR A 178 18.34 -55.33 28.17
N ASN A 179 18.19 -55.74 29.43
CA ASN A 179 19.16 -56.36 30.33
C ASN A 179 19.63 -57.78 29.93
N GLY A 180 20.76 -58.21 30.50
CA GLY A 180 21.18 -59.63 30.62
C GLY A 180 22.64 -59.84 30.23
N SER A 181 23.60 -59.86 31.16
CA SER A 181 24.00 -60.97 32.04
C SER A 181 24.74 -62.14 31.36
N THR A 182 25.93 -62.44 31.91
CA THR A 182 26.52 -63.79 32.12
C THR A 182 27.49 -64.37 31.07
N ILE A 183 28.77 -64.42 31.47
CA ILE A 183 29.73 -65.56 31.45
C ILE A 183 30.50 -65.95 30.16
N VAL A 184 31.82 -65.75 30.27
CA VAL A 184 32.99 -66.66 30.07
C VAL A 184 33.15 -67.43 28.76
N ASP A 185 34.25 -67.13 28.07
CA ASP A 185 35.28 -68.07 27.57
C ASP A 185 36.33 -67.24 26.80
N LEU A 186 37.63 -67.52 26.71
CA LEU A 186 38.59 -68.39 27.39
C LEU A 186 39.94 -67.97 26.79
N PHE A 187 40.97 -67.93 27.64
CA PHE A 187 42.38 -67.69 27.32
C PHE A 187 42.95 -68.56 26.17
N SER A 188 43.94 -68.02 25.46
CA SER A 188 45.26 -68.65 25.16
C SER A 188 46.13 -67.63 24.42
N LEU A 189 47.09 -66.95 25.05
CA LEU A 189 48.47 -67.38 25.38
C LEU A 189 49.32 -67.80 24.16
N LYS A 190 50.36 -67.02 23.87
CA LYS A 190 51.77 -67.48 23.86
C LYS A 190 52.73 -66.37 23.42
N THR A 191 53.51 -65.90 24.39
CA THR A 191 54.96 -65.71 24.23
C THR A 191 55.63 -66.92 24.87
N ASP A 192 56.58 -67.51 24.16
CA ASP A 192 57.73 -68.30 24.66
C ASP A 192 58.62 -68.46 23.40
N ASP A 193 59.95 -68.36 23.43
CA ASP A 193 60.84 -69.13 24.30
C ASP A 193 62.32 -68.61 24.14
N PRO A 194 63.38 -69.22 24.71
CA PRO A 194 64.17 -68.62 25.80
C PRO A 194 65.71 -68.68 25.52
N SER A 195 66.54 -68.26 26.49
CA SER A 195 67.81 -68.92 26.92
C SER A 195 68.76 -67.96 27.65
N GLY A 196 69.22 -68.34 28.85
CA GLY A 196 70.43 -67.76 29.47
C GLY A 196 70.43 -67.71 31.01
N LEU A 197 70.75 -68.84 31.65
CA LEU A 197 70.83 -69.06 33.09
C LEU A 197 72.03 -68.37 33.79
N SER A 198 71.78 -67.84 35.00
CA SER A 198 72.50 -68.01 36.28
C SER A 198 74.04 -68.01 36.31
N LEU A 199 74.68 -67.21 37.19
CA LEU A 199 75.26 -67.73 38.47
C LEU A 199 75.92 -66.63 39.34
N ARG A 200 75.65 -66.75 40.64
CA ARG A 200 76.59 -66.65 41.80
C ARG A 200 76.68 -65.35 42.62
N GLN A 201 76.26 -65.52 43.87
CA GLN A 201 76.61 -64.74 45.07
C GLN A 201 78.12 -64.65 45.31
N SER A 202 78.58 -63.48 45.80
CA SER A 202 79.44 -63.27 46.99
C SER A 202 79.99 -61.83 46.92
N SER A 203 79.62 -60.91 47.82
CA SER A 203 80.23 -60.72 49.14
C SER A 203 81.19 -59.52 49.16
N VAL A 204 80.84 -58.54 50.01
CA VAL A 204 81.72 -57.69 50.85
C VAL A 204 82.23 -56.34 50.29
N ASN A 205 81.58 -55.31 50.84
CA ASN A 205 82.05 -54.05 51.44
C ASN A 205 82.92 -53.05 50.65
N SER A 206 82.35 -51.85 50.44
CA SER A 206 82.92 -50.54 50.81
C SER A 206 81.90 -49.44 50.45
N SER A 207 81.23 -48.86 51.45
CA SER A 207 81.49 -47.50 51.98
C SER A 207 80.92 -46.37 51.11
N GLU A 208 79.93 -45.66 51.71
CA GLU A 208 79.63 -44.23 51.56
C GLU A 208 78.91 -43.71 50.29
N TYR A 209 77.60 -43.45 50.46
CA TYR A 209 76.89 -42.15 50.35
C TYR A 209 75.45 -42.33 49.77
N PRO A 210 74.38 -42.05 50.54
CA PRO A 210 72.99 -42.14 50.08
C PRO A 210 72.33 -40.77 50.03
N SER A 211 72.53 -39.97 48.97
CA SER A 211 71.87 -38.66 48.89
C SER A 211 71.80 -38.17 47.44
N GLU A 212 70.76 -38.57 46.68
CA GLU A 212 70.27 -37.74 45.55
C GLU A 212 68.96 -38.30 44.97
N THR A 213 68.83 -39.61 44.78
CA THR A 213 67.66 -40.22 44.10
C THR A 213 66.35 -40.20 44.92
N ASN A 214 66.42 -40.14 46.25
CA ASN A 214 65.22 -40.08 47.09
C ASN A 214 64.59 -38.68 47.15
N TYR A 215 65.37 -37.61 47.02
CA TYR A 215 64.83 -36.24 47.12
C TYR A 215 64.04 -35.86 45.85
N GLU A 216 64.55 -36.21 44.68
CA GLU A 216 63.92 -35.91 43.39
C GLU A 216 62.60 -36.70 43.21
N THR A 217 62.55 -37.94 43.69
CA THR A 217 61.34 -38.77 43.65
C THR A 217 60.27 -38.25 44.61
N ILE A 218 60.64 -37.80 45.81
CA ILE A 218 59.71 -37.21 46.79
C ILE A 218 59.19 -35.85 46.30
N GLU A 219 60.02 -35.06 45.62
CA GLU A 219 59.63 -33.77 45.08
C GLU A 219 58.65 -33.91 43.91
N LEU A 220 58.88 -34.86 42.99
CA LEU A 220 57.93 -35.19 41.93
C LEU A 220 56.62 -35.78 42.48
N GLN A 221 56.70 -36.60 43.53
CA GLN A 221 55.51 -37.14 44.20
C GLN A 221 54.68 -36.02 44.86
N ASN A 222 55.35 -35.05 45.50
CA ASN A 222 54.68 -33.89 46.09
C ASN A 222 54.05 -32.98 45.03
N GLN A 223 54.74 -32.74 43.91
CA GLN A 223 54.17 -31.99 42.79
C GLN A 223 52.97 -32.71 42.16
N HIS A 224 53.04 -34.04 42.01
CA HIS A 224 51.92 -34.84 41.54
C HIS A 224 50.72 -34.76 42.48
N ASN A 225 50.95 -34.83 43.80
CA ASN A 225 49.89 -34.71 44.80
C ASN A 225 49.25 -33.31 44.80
N ILE A 226 50.03 -32.23 44.64
CA ILE A 226 49.52 -30.85 44.52
C ILE A 226 48.63 -30.71 43.28
N LEU A 227 49.07 -31.21 42.13
CA LEU A 227 48.28 -31.17 40.90
C LEU A 227 47.02 -32.03 40.98
N LEU A 228 47.06 -33.14 41.72
CA LEU A 228 45.90 -33.99 41.99
C LEU A 228 44.87 -33.26 42.86
N GLU A 229 45.33 -32.52 43.88
CA GLU A 229 44.47 -31.71 44.75
C GLU A 229 43.88 -30.49 44.02
N GLU A 230 44.64 -29.85 43.13
CA GLU A 230 44.13 -28.80 42.22
C GLU A 230 43.11 -29.35 41.20
N LEU A 231 43.32 -30.57 40.70
CA LEU A 231 42.38 -31.21 39.79
C LEU A 231 41.10 -31.66 40.53
N GLU A 232 41.23 -32.18 41.75
CA GLU A 232 40.08 -32.56 42.59
C GLU A 232 39.27 -31.34 43.02
N SER A 233 39.94 -30.24 43.41
CA SER A 233 39.27 -28.97 43.73
C SER A 233 38.60 -28.34 42.51
N GLY A 234 39.29 -28.30 41.36
CA GLY A 234 38.70 -27.84 40.10
C GLY A 234 37.53 -28.72 39.63
N SER A 235 37.61 -30.05 39.81
CA SER A 235 36.52 -30.97 39.48
C SER A 235 35.32 -30.80 40.42
N SER A 236 35.56 -30.50 41.69
CA SER A 236 34.52 -30.23 42.69
C SER A 236 33.85 -28.89 42.42
N GLU A 237 34.61 -27.87 42.00
CA GLU A 237 34.09 -26.57 41.62
C GLU A 237 33.26 -26.67 40.32
N LEU A 238 33.71 -27.46 39.35
CA LEU A 238 32.97 -27.76 38.12
C LEU A 238 31.69 -28.53 38.42
N PHE A 239 31.74 -29.54 39.29
CA PHE A 239 30.54 -30.27 39.75
C PHE A 239 29.56 -29.35 40.49
N SER A 240 30.06 -28.39 41.28
CA SER A 240 29.23 -27.39 41.96
C SER A 240 28.52 -26.45 40.98
N LEU A 241 29.23 -26.01 39.93
CA LEU A 241 28.69 -25.20 38.85
C LEU A 241 27.65 -25.98 38.03
N ASP A 242 27.92 -27.26 37.75
CA ASP A 242 27.01 -28.12 36.98
C ASP A 242 25.71 -28.38 37.77
N CYS A 243 25.82 -28.55 39.09
CA CYS A 243 24.68 -28.62 40.00
C CYS A 243 23.89 -27.28 40.04
N GLU A 244 24.57 -26.13 40.04
CA GLU A 244 23.92 -24.81 40.00
C GLU A 244 23.20 -24.58 38.66
N LEU A 245 23.80 -25.01 37.56
CA LEU A 245 23.23 -24.92 36.21
C LEU A 245 21.99 -25.82 36.11
N GLU A 246 22.05 -27.05 36.63
CA GLU A 246 20.90 -27.96 36.65
C GLU A 246 19.77 -27.43 37.55
N LEU A 247 20.09 -26.79 38.68
CA LEU A 247 19.12 -26.10 39.53
C LEU A 247 18.47 -24.90 38.82
N LEU A 248 19.26 -24.10 38.09
CA LEU A 248 18.76 -22.98 37.28
C LEU A 248 17.89 -23.45 36.12
N LYS A 249 18.25 -24.58 35.50
CA LYS A 249 17.51 -25.20 34.41
C LYS A 249 16.19 -25.78 34.90
N MET A 250 16.18 -26.48 36.03
CA MET A 250 14.95 -26.94 36.68
C MET A 250 14.07 -25.77 37.16
N ALA A 251 14.66 -24.67 37.65
CA ALA A 251 13.92 -23.46 37.99
C ALA A 251 13.28 -22.81 36.75
N ALA A 252 14.01 -22.76 35.62
CA ALA A 252 13.52 -22.22 34.36
C ALA A 252 12.40 -23.09 33.75
N GLU A 253 12.53 -24.42 33.79
CA GLU A 253 11.47 -25.34 33.34
C GLU A 253 10.21 -25.24 34.22
N ARG A 254 10.37 -25.13 35.54
CA ARG A 254 9.24 -24.90 36.47
C ARG A 254 8.59 -23.53 36.31
N LEU A 255 9.33 -22.53 35.83
CA LEU A 255 8.83 -21.18 35.50
C LEU A 255 8.06 -21.13 34.17
N LEU A 256 8.37 -22.03 33.23
CA LEU A 256 7.67 -22.14 31.94
C LEU A 256 6.33 -22.90 32.07
N ASP A 257 6.22 -23.80 33.05
CA ASP A 257 5.04 -24.64 33.25
C ASP A 257 3.95 -23.99 34.13
N ASP A 258 4.32 -23.01 34.98
CA ASP A 258 3.33 -22.29 35.78
C ASP A 258 2.72 -21.14 34.96
N LYS A 259 1.42 -21.25 34.68
CA LYS A 259 0.60 -20.22 34.02
C LYS A 259 0.41 -18.97 34.92
N GLN A 260 1.48 -18.45 35.49
CA GLN A 260 1.51 -17.17 36.20
C GLN A 260 2.13 -16.11 35.29
N SER A 261 1.26 -15.23 34.81
CA SER A 261 1.55 -13.82 34.56
C SER A 261 2.96 -13.55 34.01
N GLY A 262 3.17 -13.81 32.71
CA GLY A 262 4.41 -13.45 32.00
C GLY A 262 4.81 -11.97 32.13
N GLY A 263 3.89 -11.09 32.57
CA GLY A 263 4.19 -9.71 32.92
C GLY A 263 5.09 -9.53 34.16
N SER A 264 4.97 -10.37 35.19
CA SER A 264 5.73 -10.22 36.45
C SER A 264 7.22 -10.55 36.26
N TYR A 265 7.52 -11.60 35.49
CA TYR A 265 8.90 -11.99 35.19
C TYR A 265 9.58 -11.02 34.22
N LEU A 266 8.86 -10.52 33.21
CA LEU A 266 9.35 -9.46 32.33
C LEU A 266 9.65 -8.16 33.11
N GLU A 267 8.84 -7.82 34.11
CA GLU A 267 9.08 -6.67 34.99
C GLU A 267 10.39 -6.84 35.79
N ILE A 268 10.61 -8.01 36.38
CA ILE A 268 11.84 -8.32 37.14
C ILE A 268 13.06 -8.29 36.23
N LEU A 269 12.96 -8.86 35.02
CA LEU A 269 14.06 -8.85 34.05
C LEU A 269 14.37 -7.42 33.56
N ASN A 270 13.34 -6.61 33.31
CA ASN A 270 13.51 -5.20 32.97
C ASN A 270 14.18 -4.42 34.10
N GLN A 271 13.77 -4.65 35.36
CA GLN A 271 14.40 -4.01 36.51
C GLN A 271 15.88 -4.39 36.62
N GLN A 272 16.22 -5.68 36.47
CA GLN A 272 17.61 -6.13 36.42
C GLN A 272 18.40 -5.49 35.28
N LEU A 273 17.78 -5.31 34.11
CA LEU A 273 18.40 -4.68 32.95
C LEU A 273 18.66 -3.18 33.20
N VAL A 274 17.73 -2.49 33.87
CA VAL A 274 17.89 -1.09 34.32
C VAL A 274 19.03 -0.98 35.34
N ASP A 275 19.09 -1.86 36.34
CA ASP A 275 20.14 -1.85 37.37
C ASP A 275 21.53 -2.11 36.75
N LYS A 276 21.63 -3.06 35.81
CA LYS A 276 22.87 -3.34 35.06
C LYS A 276 23.27 -2.16 34.19
N ARG A 277 22.33 -1.51 33.50
CA ARG A 277 22.59 -0.29 32.72
C ARG A 277 23.12 0.85 33.60
N SER A 278 22.54 1.05 34.78
CA SER A 278 23.01 2.05 35.75
C SER A 278 24.45 1.77 36.18
N ASN A 279 24.74 0.52 36.56
CA ASN A 279 26.08 0.12 36.99
C ASN A 279 27.14 0.30 35.88
N ILE A 280 26.80 -0.01 34.62
CA ILE A 280 27.68 0.24 33.47
C ILE A 280 27.96 1.74 33.30
N MET A 281 26.96 2.59 33.51
CA MET A 281 27.12 4.05 33.46
C MET A 281 28.05 4.55 34.56
N ASP A 282 27.88 4.06 35.79
CA ASP A 282 28.71 4.42 36.93
C ASP A 282 30.16 3.93 36.76
N LEU A 283 30.34 2.71 36.26
CA LEU A 283 31.67 2.15 35.97
C LEU A 283 32.36 2.91 34.85
N LYS A 284 31.60 3.35 33.83
CA LYS A 284 32.12 4.20 32.76
C LYS A 284 32.58 5.55 33.30
N LYS A 285 31.79 6.19 34.18
CA LYS A 285 32.18 7.43 34.85
C LYS A 285 33.46 7.26 35.68
N GLN A 286 33.53 6.21 36.51
CA GLN A 286 34.73 5.92 37.31
C GLN A 286 35.97 5.72 36.42
N TRP A 287 35.80 5.02 35.30
CA TRP A 287 36.91 4.81 34.36
C TRP A 287 37.32 6.09 33.65
N ASP A 288 36.39 6.94 33.24
CA ASP A 288 36.67 8.25 32.65
C ASP A 288 37.41 9.17 33.64
N ASP A 289 37.03 9.17 34.92
CA ASP A 289 37.71 9.92 36.00
C ASP A 289 39.17 9.44 36.20
N ILE A 290 39.39 8.12 36.24
CA ILE A 290 40.72 7.53 36.37
C ILE A 290 41.56 7.83 35.13
N ARG A 291 40.98 7.68 33.93
CA ARG A 291 41.63 7.96 32.65
C ARG A 291 42.08 9.42 32.60
N LEU A 292 41.20 10.37 32.93
CA LEU A 292 41.52 11.81 32.96
C LEU A 292 42.65 12.12 33.97
N THR A 293 42.63 11.47 35.14
CA THR A 293 43.69 11.62 36.15
C THR A 293 45.04 11.08 35.68
N LEU A 294 45.04 9.95 34.94
CA LEU A 294 46.26 9.38 34.37
C LEU A 294 46.79 10.22 33.20
N GLU A 295 45.91 10.72 32.34
CA GLU A 295 46.28 11.60 31.23
C GLU A 295 46.90 12.91 31.72
N THR A 296 46.31 13.54 32.75
CA THR A 296 46.86 14.76 33.34
C THR A 296 48.23 14.53 34.00
N LYS A 297 48.43 13.39 34.67
CA LYS A 297 49.76 12.98 35.18
C LYS A 297 50.76 12.74 34.04
N LYS A 298 50.35 12.04 32.98
CA LYS A 298 51.19 11.82 31.78
C LYS A 298 51.60 13.14 31.16
N LEU A 299 50.67 14.08 30.98
CA LEU A 299 50.95 15.42 30.45
C LEU A 299 51.96 16.17 31.33
N ARG A 300 51.78 16.12 32.65
CA ARG A 300 52.69 16.76 33.62
C ARG A 300 54.11 16.18 33.56
N LEU A 301 54.23 14.86 33.43
CA LEU A 301 55.54 14.20 33.29
C LEU A 301 56.18 14.50 31.93
N LEU A 302 55.39 14.58 30.86
CA LEU A 302 55.85 14.96 29.52
C LEU A 302 56.36 16.41 29.50
N ASP A 303 55.67 17.33 30.18
CA ASP A 303 56.10 18.72 30.36
C ASP A 303 57.38 18.83 31.21
N GLN A 304 57.63 17.90 32.14
CA GLN A 304 58.87 17.86 32.93
C GLN A 304 60.07 17.32 32.15
N LEU A 305 59.84 16.53 31.10
CA LEU A 305 60.90 15.86 30.33
C LEU A 305 61.50 16.72 29.20
N HIS A 306 60.88 17.85 28.83
CA HIS A 306 61.36 18.93 27.94
C HIS A 306 62.53 18.63 26.97
N VAL A 307 62.46 17.50 26.26
CA VAL A 307 63.21 17.22 25.04
C VAL A 307 62.18 16.79 24.01
N GLU A 308 62.11 17.56 22.94
CA GLU A 308 61.01 17.62 21.99
C GLU A 308 60.69 16.30 21.30
N GLU A 309 59.57 15.68 21.66
CA GLU A 309 58.85 14.79 20.75
C GLU A 309 57.65 15.58 20.18
N LEU A 310 57.95 16.52 19.28
CA LEU A 310 56.95 17.38 18.61
C LEU A 310 55.85 16.54 17.94
N GLU A 311 56.23 15.37 17.40
CA GLU A 311 55.33 14.38 16.81
C GLU A 311 54.38 13.77 17.85
N ALA A 312 54.83 13.53 19.09
CA ALA A 312 53.96 13.05 20.16
C ALA A 312 52.95 14.12 20.59
N LYS A 313 53.36 15.40 20.66
CA LYS A 313 52.45 16.52 20.93
C LYS A 313 51.39 16.67 19.84
N GLU A 314 51.78 16.54 18.57
CA GLU A 314 50.85 16.57 17.44
C GLU A 314 49.87 15.38 17.46
N LYS A 315 50.36 14.16 17.72
CA LYS A 315 49.53 12.95 17.89
C LYS A 315 48.54 13.10 19.04
N PHE A 316 48.97 13.70 20.16
CA PHE A 316 48.09 14.00 21.29
C PHE A 316 47.00 15.00 20.96
N HIS A 317 47.34 16.07 20.24
CA HIS A 317 46.34 17.05 19.80
C HIS A 317 45.32 16.41 18.86
N LYS A 318 45.76 15.55 17.93
CA LYS A 318 44.88 14.77 17.05
C LYS A 318 43.97 13.83 17.85
N LEU A 319 44.51 13.10 18.82
CA LEU A 319 43.74 12.20 19.69
C LEU A 319 42.66 12.96 20.47
N ARG A 320 43.03 14.10 21.08
CA ARG A 320 42.08 14.95 21.80
C ARG A 320 40.97 15.49 20.88
N LYS A 321 41.31 15.87 19.66
CA LYS A 321 40.31 16.28 18.66
C LYS A 321 39.35 15.13 18.34
N THR A 322 39.87 13.93 18.06
CA THR A 322 39.03 12.76 17.78
C THR A 322 38.16 12.37 18.97
N GLU A 323 38.63 12.57 20.20
CA GLU A 323 37.86 12.28 21.41
C GLU A 323 36.72 13.29 21.61
N LEU A 324 36.96 14.57 21.35
CA LEU A 324 35.90 15.60 21.33
C LEU A 324 34.87 15.32 20.22
N ASP A 325 35.32 14.92 19.03
CA ASP A 325 34.44 14.54 17.92
C ASP A 325 33.60 13.30 18.29
N LEU A 326 34.20 12.30 18.95
CA LEU A 326 33.52 11.11 19.44
C LEU A 326 32.49 11.44 20.55
N GLN A 327 32.82 12.36 21.44
CA GLN A 327 31.90 12.84 22.47
C GLN A 327 30.70 13.57 21.84
N SER A 328 30.95 14.44 20.86
CA SER A 328 29.89 15.13 20.10
C SER A 328 29.00 14.13 19.36
N LEU A 329 29.59 13.12 18.71
CA LEU A 329 28.85 12.08 18.00
C LEU A 329 28.01 11.24 18.97
N SER A 330 28.55 10.90 20.14
CA SER A 330 27.81 10.17 21.18
C SER A 330 26.61 10.97 21.69
N SER A 331 26.73 12.30 21.85
CA SER A 331 25.61 13.16 22.22
C SER A 331 24.54 13.23 21.13
N GLU A 332 24.93 13.28 19.86
CA GLU A 332 23.98 13.24 18.73
C GLU A 332 23.26 11.88 18.65
N ILE A 333 23.97 10.77 18.83
CA ILE A 333 23.36 9.43 18.87
C ILE A 333 22.30 9.35 19.97
N GLN A 334 22.63 9.82 21.18
CA GLN A 334 21.66 9.84 22.28
C GLN A 334 20.42 10.66 21.93
N LYS A 335 20.60 11.84 21.34
CA LYS A 335 19.50 12.69 20.89
C LYS A 335 18.62 11.99 19.84
N ARG A 336 19.22 11.30 18.86
CA ARG A 336 18.48 10.53 17.84
C ARG A 336 17.73 9.34 18.44
N GLU A 337 18.31 8.71 19.46
CA GLU A 337 17.66 7.63 20.19
C GLU A 337 16.44 8.14 20.97
N ASP A 338 16.55 9.30 21.61
CA ASP A 338 15.43 9.96 22.29
C ASP A 338 14.34 10.38 21.29
N GLU A 339 14.71 10.94 20.13
CA GLU A 339 13.80 11.26 19.03
C GLU A 339 13.07 10.00 18.52
N ARG A 340 13.80 8.88 18.36
CA ARG A 340 13.22 7.60 17.95
C ARG A 340 12.19 7.11 18.97
N CYS A 341 12.51 7.17 20.26
CA CYS A 341 11.57 6.80 21.33
C CYS A 341 10.31 7.66 21.29
N ASN A 342 10.44 8.98 21.08
CA ASN A 342 9.31 9.89 20.96
C ASN A 342 8.43 9.61 19.73
N LEU A 343 9.04 9.25 18.59
CA LEU A 343 8.28 8.88 17.39
C LEU A 343 7.53 7.56 17.58
N TYR A 344 8.12 6.59 18.28
CA TYR A 344 7.43 5.33 18.60
C TYR A 344 6.22 5.55 19.51
N THR A 345 6.35 6.40 20.55
CA THR A 345 5.21 6.70 21.44
C THR A 345 4.10 7.46 20.71
N GLU A 346 4.44 8.39 19.81
CA GLU A 346 3.45 9.08 18.98
C GLU A 346 2.76 8.12 17.99
N LEU A 347 3.50 7.18 17.39
CA LEU A 347 2.92 6.14 16.52
C LEU A 347 1.93 5.24 17.28
N GLU A 348 2.24 4.89 18.53
CA GLU A 348 1.36 4.08 19.37
C GLU A 348 0.12 4.85 19.84
N ARG A 349 0.24 6.16 20.05
CA ARG A 349 -0.85 7.07 20.41
C ARG A 349 -1.82 7.33 19.25
N GLN A 350 -1.39 7.14 18.00
CA GLN A 350 -2.24 7.33 16.84
C GLN A 350 -3.39 6.32 16.84
N PRO A 351 -4.65 6.77 16.64
CA PRO A 351 -5.77 5.85 16.54
C PRO A 351 -5.56 4.92 15.35
N LYS A 352 -5.51 3.61 15.62
CA LYS A 352 -5.38 2.57 14.57
C LYS A 352 -6.52 2.74 13.58
N ALA A 353 -6.18 3.10 12.35
CA ALA A 353 -7.15 3.24 11.27
C ALA A 353 -8.03 1.99 11.19
N VAL A 354 -9.33 2.18 10.92
CA VAL A 354 -10.29 1.09 10.80
C VAL A 354 -9.72 0.07 9.78
N PRO A 355 -9.79 -1.24 10.05
CA PRO A 355 -9.18 -2.23 9.18
C PRO A 355 -9.64 -2.06 7.74
N ARG A 356 -8.71 -2.09 6.77
CA ARG A 356 -8.98 -1.98 5.32
C ARG A 356 -10.16 -2.86 4.87
N LYS A 357 -10.31 -4.04 5.48
CA LYS A 357 -11.41 -4.99 5.25
C LYS A 357 -12.80 -4.37 5.50
N SER A 358 -12.93 -3.50 6.51
CA SER A 358 -14.18 -2.80 6.82
C SER A 358 -14.55 -1.81 5.71
N TYR A 359 -13.59 -1.00 5.24
CA TYR A 359 -13.80 -0.08 4.11
C TYR A 359 -14.17 -0.83 2.83
N ILE A 360 -13.48 -1.94 2.53
CA ILE A 360 -13.80 -2.78 1.37
C ILE A 360 -15.22 -3.34 1.49
N HIS A 361 -15.61 -3.82 2.67
CA HIS A 361 -16.97 -4.34 2.88
C HIS A 361 -18.02 -3.24 2.72
N GLY A 362 -17.79 -2.05 3.29
CA GLY A 362 -18.67 -0.89 3.12
C GLY A 362 -18.80 -0.47 1.65
N ILE A 363 -17.70 -0.40 0.90
CA ILE A 363 -17.71 -0.09 -0.53
C ILE A 363 -18.50 -1.16 -1.32
N LYS A 364 -18.30 -2.44 -1.00
CA LYS A 364 -19.06 -3.54 -1.62
C LYS A 364 -20.56 -3.42 -1.37
N GLU A 365 -20.99 -3.13 -0.14
CA GLU A 365 -22.40 -2.94 0.19
C GLU A 365 -23.00 -1.70 -0.49
N ILE A 366 -22.27 -0.58 -0.51
CA ILE A 366 -22.68 0.62 -1.26
C ILE A 366 -22.87 0.29 -2.74
N THR A 367 -21.93 -0.45 -3.34
CA THR A 367 -21.99 -0.84 -4.76
C THR A 367 -23.20 -1.74 -5.04
N LYS A 368 -23.46 -2.71 -4.15
CA LYS A 368 -24.61 -3.61 -4.24
C LYS A 368 -25.93 -2.84 -4.12
N ASN A 369 -26.02 -1.88 -3.20
CA ASN A 369 -27.20 -1.04 -3.05
C ASN A 369 -27.39 -0.10 -4.24
N SER A 370 -26.33 0.48 -4.80
CA SER A 370 -26.41 1.29 -6.03
C SER A 370 -27.06 0.51 -7.18
N ARG A 371 -26.61 -0.73 -7.43
CA ARG A 371 -27.20 -1.56 -8.50
C ARG A 371 -28.68 -1.88 -8.28
N LYS A 372 -29.08 -2.11 -7.01
CA LYS A 372 -30.50 -2.31 -6.66
C LYS A 372 -31.32 -1.05 -6.94
N LEU A 373 -30.81 0.11 -6.51
CA LEU A 373 -31.45 1.40 -6.75
C LEU A 373 -31.60 1.68 -8.25
N ASP A 374 -30.59 1.39 -9.07
CA ASP A 374 -30.69 1.58 -10.53
C ASP A 374 -31.80 0.72 -11.14
N THR A 375 -31.93 -0.52 -10.67
CA THR A 375 -33.01 -1.43 -11.11
C THR A 375 -34.38 -0.91 -10.68
N ASP A 376 -34.49 -0.43 -9.45
CA ASP A 376 -35.73 0.14 -8.93
C ASP A 376 -36.10 1.45 -9.65
N ILE A 377 -35.13 2.30 -9.98
CA ILE A 377 -35.33 3.54 -10.75
C ILE A 377 -35.85 3.20 -12.14
N GLN A 378 -35.27 2.21 -12.83
CA GLN A 378 -35.75 1.79 -14.15
C GLN A 378 -37.19 1.27 -14.08
N ARG A 379 -37.52 0.50 -13.03
CA ARG A 379 -38.89 0.01 -12.79
C ARG A 379 -39.87 1.18 -12.58
N ILE A 380 -39.59 2.07 -11.62
CA ILE A 380 -40.45 3.21 -11.30
C ILE A 380 -40.60 4.13 -12.51
N SER A 381 -39.53 4.35 -13.28
CA SER A 381 -39.58 5.14 -14.51
C SER A 381 -40.48 4.50 -15.57
N GLY A 382 -40.42 3.17 -15.72
CA GLY A 382 -41.32 2.39 -16.58
C GLY A 382 -42.78 2.54 -16.16
N GLU A 383 -43.09 2.29 -14.89
CA GLU A 383 -44.43 2.43 -14.31
C GLU A 383 -44.96 3.87 -14.45
N THR A 384 -44.11 4.88 -14.22
CA THR A 384 -44.48 6.30 -14.39
C THR A 384 -44.82 6.62 -15.85
N ARG A 385 -44.06 6.06 -16.80
CA ARG A 385 -44.34 6.24 -18.24
C ARG A 385 -45.66 5.56 -18.62
N GLU A 386 -45.92 4.37 -18.12
CA GLU A 386 -47.18 3.65 -18.34
C GLU A 386 -48.38 4.44 -17.80
N LEU A 387 -48.29 4.93 -16.56
CA LEU A 387 -49.32 5.80 -15.96
C LEU A 387 -49.54 7.07 -16.78
N GLN A 388 -48.48 7.69 -17.34
CA GLN A 388 -48.64 8.86 -18.20
C GLN A 388 -49.37 8.51 -19.51
N LEU A 389 -49.09 7.35 -20.11
CA LEU A 389 -49.79 6.89 -21.31
C LEU A 389 -51.26 6.57 -21.03
N GLU A 390 -51.55 5.93 -19.90
CA GLU A 390 -52.92 5.67 -19.46
C GLU A 390 -53.67 6.98 -19.20
N SER A 391 -53.06 7.93 -18.49
CA SER A 391 -53.62 9.26 -18.22
C SER A 391 -53.96 10.00 -19.52
N ASN A 392 -53.04 10.02 -20.48
CA ASN A 392 -53.27 10.63 -21.79
C ASN A 392 -54.40 9.93 -22.55
N SER A 393 -54.41 8.59 -22.56
CA SER A 393 -55.46 7.80 -23.22
C SER A 393 -56.85 8.09 -22.63
N ILE A 394 -56.96 8.17 -21.30
CA ILE A 394 -58.20 8.54 -20.61
C ILE A 394 -58.60 9.97 -20.96
N GLN A 395 -57.67 10.93 -20.96
CA GLN A 395 -57.93 12.32 -21.30
C GLN A 395 -58.42 12.47 -22.74
N GLU A 396 -57.82 11.77 -23.71
CA GLU A 396 -58.28 11.77 -25.10
C GLU A 396 -59.66 11.13 -25.27
N ARG A 397 -59.94 10.03 -24.55
CA ARG A 397 -61.26 9.40 -24.52
C ARG A 397 -62.31 10.33 -23.92
N LEU A 398 -61.96 11.07 -22.86
CA LEU A 398 -62.81 12.06 -22.21
C LEU A 398 -63.13 13.20 -23.17
N HIS A 399 -62.11 13.80 -23.80
CA HIS A 399 -62.29 14.88 -24.78
C HIS A 399 -63.19 14.47 -25.95
N ARG A 400 -62.98 13.26 -26.50
CA ARG A 400 -63.84 12.73 -27.58
C ARG A 400 -65.29 12.54 -27.12
N SER A 401 -65.50 11.95 -25.95
CA SER A 401 -66.84 11.73 -25.40
C SER A 401 -67.56 13.06 -25.11
N TYR A 402 -66.83 14.01 -24.54
CA TYR A 402 -67.34 15.35 -24.25
C TYR A 402 -67.74 16.09 -25.53
N ALA A 403 -66.90 16.08 -26.56
CA ALA A 403 -67.20 16.74 -27.84
C ALA A 403 -68.50 16.20 -28.48
N VAL A 404 -68.71 14.88 -28.46
CA VAL A 404 -69.95 14.27 -28.97
C VAL A 404 -71.17 14.71 -28.16
N VAL A 405 -71.08 14.70 -26.83
CA VAL A 405 -72.18 15.13 -25.96
C VAL A 405 -72.48 16.62 -26.13
N ASP A 406 -71.46 17.47 -26.19
CA ASP A 406 -71.62 18.90 -26.41
C ASP A 406 -72.27 19.19 -27.78
N GLU A 407 -71.87 18.48 -28.83
CA GLU A 407 -72.52 18.59 -30.14
C GLU A 407 -74.01 18.16 -30.09
N MET A 408 -74.34 17.10 -29.36
CA MET A 408 -75.74 16.69 -29.17
C MET A 408 -76.56 17.74 -28.40
N VAL A 409 -76.00 18.31 -27.34
CA VAL A 409 -76.67 19.33 -26.53
C VAL A 409 -76.84 20.63 -27.32
N THR A 410 -75.83 21.06 -28.07
CA THR A 410 -75.91 22.28 -28.90
C THR A 410 -76.95 22.16 -30.02
N ARG A 411 -77.23 20.95 -30.52
CA ARG A 411 -78.36 20.71 -31.44
C ARG A 411 -79.72 20.96 -30.77
N GLU A 412 -79.90 20.60 -29.50
CA GLU A 412 -81.16 20.82 -28.75
C GLU A 412 -81.31 22.26 -28.23
N VAL A 413 -80.21 22.93 -27.89
CA VAL A 413 -80.19 24.36 -27.50
C VAL A 413 -80.75 25.26 -28.61
N LYS A 414 -80.70 24.83 -29.88
CA LYS A 414 -81.28 25.55 -31.01
C LYS A 414 -82.80 25.49 -31.04
N LYS A 415 -83.44 24.52 -30.36
CA LYS A 415 -84.88 24.26 -30.43
C LYS A 415 -85.68 24.87 -29.27
N ASP A 416 -85.11 24.93 -28.06
CA ASP A 416 -85.81 25.37 -26.85
C ASP A 416 -85.05 26.50 -26.09
N PRO A 417 -85.66 27.67 -25.84
CA PRO A 417 -85.06 28.74 -25.05
C PRO A 417 -84.77 28.37 -23.58
N ALA A 418 -85.51 27.45 -22.96
CA ALA A 418 -85.23 27.00 -21.58
C ALA A 418 -83.92 26.20 -21.51
N VAL A 419 -83.71 25.30 -22.48
CA VAL A 419 -82.47 24.50 -22.63
C VAL A 419 -81.25 25.39 -22.84
N ARG A 420 -81.40 26.51 -23.54
CA ARG A 420 -80.33 27.51 -23.72
C ARG A 420 -79.88 28.13 -22.40
N GLN A 421 -80.80 28.38 -21.47
CA GLN A 421 -80.45 28.97 -20.17
C GLN A 421 -79.73 27.96 -19.28
N VAL A 422 -80.15 26.69 -19.30
CA VAL A 422 -79.45 25.58 -18.62
C VAL A 422 -78.06 25.37 -19.22
N TYR A 423 -77.91 25.39 -20.54
CA TYR A 423 -76.62 25.24 -21.20
C TYR A 423 -75.64 26.36 -20.83
N LYS A 424 -76.09 27.63 -20.77
CA LYS A 424 -75.25 28.73 -20.27
C LYS A 424 -74.73 28.50 -18.86
N LEU A 425 -75.59 28.00 -17.97
CA LEU A 425 -75.19 27.65 -16.60
C LEU A 425 -74.17 26.50 -16.61
N LEU A 426 -74.38 25.47 -17.43
CA LEU A 426 -73.45 24.35 -17.59
C LEU A 426 -72.07 24.79 -18.12
N THR A 427 -72.02 25.66 -19.13
CA THR A 427 -70.76 26.23 -19.64
C THR A 427 -70.06 27.06 -18.57
N SER A 428 -70.81 27.83 -17.78
CA SER A 428 -70.25 28.58 -16.65
C SER A 428 -69.66 27.64 -15.59
N ILE A 429 -70.34 26.54 -15.29
CA ILE A 429 -69.84 25.52 -14.35
C ILE A 429 -68.54 24.89 -14.88
N HIS A 430 -68.49 24.48 -16.15
CA HIS A 430 -67.27 23.94 -16.75
C HIS A 430 -66.10 24.94 -16.70
N SER A 431 -66.33 26.22 -17.01
CA SER A 431 -65.29 27.25 -16.93
C SER A 431 -64.77 27.45 -15.50
N ILE A 432 -65.64 27.38 -14.49
CA ILE A 432 -65.21 27.47 -13.09
C ILE A 432 -64.39 26.23 -12.70
N PHE A 433 -64.82 25.02 -13.09
CA PHE A 433 -64.06 23.79 -12.83
C PHE A 433 -62.71 23.77 -13.53
N GLU A 434 -62.61 24.29 -14.76
CA GLU A 434 -61.35 24.43 -15.48
C GLU A 434 -60.39 25.36 -14.74
N GLN A 435 -60.86 26.52 -14.29
CA GLN A 435 -60.08 27.45 -13.46
C GLN A 435 -59.63 26.82 -12.14
N ILE A 436 -60.51 26.07 -11.46
CA ILE A 436 -60.17 25.37 -10.21
C ILE A 436 -59.09 24.31 -10.48
N SER A 437 -59.25 23.49 -11.53
CA SER A 437 -58.28 22.47 -11.91
C SER A 437 -56.90 23.08 -12.19
N GLU A 438 -56.84 24.16 -12.96
CA GLU A 438 -55.60 24.87 -13.27
C GLU A 438 -54.93 25.42 -12.01
N LYS A 439 -55.70 26.04 -11.10
CA LYS A 439 -55.18 26.56 -9.83
C LYS A 439 -54.66 25.46 -8.91
N ILE A 440 -55.33 24.30 -8.86
CA ILE A 440 -54.84 23.14 -8.09
C ILE A 440 -53.50 22.65 -8.65
N LEU A 441 -53.40 22.48 -9.97
CA LEU A 441 -52.16 22.02 -10.63
C LEU A 441 -51.00 23.01 -10.41
N MET A 442 -51.26 24.31 -10.51
CA MET A 442 -50.28 25.35 -10.22
C MET A 442 -49.85 25.34 -8.74
N THR A 443 -50.80 25.17 -7.82
CA THR A 443 -50.50 25.06 -6.39
C THR A 443 -49.62 23.85 -6.10
N ASP A 444 -49.88 22.69 -6.72
CA ASP A 444 -49.05 21.50 -6.56
C ASP A 444 -47.65 21.65 -7.17
N ARG A 445 -47.51 22.39 -8.27
CA ARG A 445 -46.20 22.78 -8.81
C ARG A 445 -45.44 23.63 -7.80
N PHE A 446 -46.04 24.72 -7.32
CA PHE A 446 -45.41 25.59 -6.33
C PHE A 446 -45.05 24.84 -5.05
N ARG A 447 -45.90 23.93 -4.58
CA ARG A 447 -45.61 23.09 -3.41
C ARG A 447 -44.35 22.24 -3.59
N ARG A 448 -44.18 21.61 -4.77
CA ARG A 448 -42.96 20.84 -5.09
C ARG A 448 -41.72 21.73 -5.13
N GLU A 449 -41.82 22.89 -5.79
CA GLU A 449 -40.72 23.87 -5.85
C GLU A 449 -40.34 24.37 -4.46
N THR A 450 -41.31 24.68 -3.59
CA THR A 450 -41.06 25.09 -2.20
C THR A 450 -40.28 24.03 -1.43
N VAL A 451 -40.69 22.76 -1.50
CA VAL A 451 -39.98 21.66 -0.82
C VAL A 451 -38.55 21.51 -1.36
N ASP A 452 -38.34 21.67 -2.67
CA ASP A 452 -37.00 21.64 -3.26
C ASP A 452 -36.14 22.81 -2.80
N TYR A 453 -36.70 24.02 -2.68
CA TYR A 453 -36.00 25.19 -2.12
C TYR A 453 -35.69 25.02 -0.63
N GLU A 454 -36.61 24.47 0.16
CA GLU A 454 -36.38 24.14 1.57
C GLU A 454 -35.26 23.12 1.74
N LYS A 455 -35.22 22.08 0.89
CA LYS A 455 -34.14 21.09 0.88
C LYS A 455 -32.80 21.72 0.52
N LYS A 456 -32.75 22.60 -0.49
CA LYS A 456 -31.54 23.35 -0.86
C LYS A 456 -31.08 24.26 0.29
N LEU A 457 -32.00 24.96 0.93
CA LEU A 457 -31.71 25.82 2.07
C LEU A 457 -31.15 24.99 3.23
N GLY A 458 -31.77 23.86 3.56
CA GLY A 458 -31.27 22.93 4.56
C GLY A 458 -29.85 22.45 4.28
N SER A 459 -29.53 22.15 3.00
CA SER A 459 -28.17 21.78 2.59
C SER A 459 -27.16 22.91 2.74
N ILE A 460 -27.53 24.16 2.45
CA ILE A 460 -26.64 25.33 2.59
C ILE A 460 -26.39 25.62 4.07
N THR A 461 -27.45 25.62 4.89
CA THR A 461 -27.36 25.81 6.33
C THR A 461 -26.53 24.70 7.00
N ALA A 462 -26.73 23.44 6.62
CA ALA A 462 -25.95 22.31 7.15
C ALA A 462 -24.46 22.38 6.79
N ARG A 463 -24.13 23.00 5.65
CA ARG A 463 -22.74 23.21 5.24
C ARG A 463 -22.03 24.30 6.05
N GLY A 464 -22.76 25.06 6.88
CA GLY A 464 -22.19 26.10 7.74
C GLY A 464 -21.60 27.29 6.96
N MET A 465 -21.95 27.44 5.67
CA MET A 465 -21.53 28.56 4.84
C MET A 465 -22.37 29.77 5.24
N SER A 466 -21.83 30.65 6.08
CA SER A 466 -22.48 31.92 6.38
C SER A 466 -22.32 32.83 5.16
N LEU A 467 -23.41 33.46 4.73
CA LEU A 467 -23.41 34.37 3.58
C LEU A 467 -22.42 35.52 3.81
N GLU A 468 -22.24 35.94 5.06
CA GLU A 468 -21.27 36.96 5.45
C GLU A 468 -19.82 36.53 5.21
N LYS A 469 -19.48 35.25 5.45
CA LYS A 469 -18.12 34.73 5.17
C LYS A 469 -17.86 34.66 3.68
N LEU A 470 -18.83 34.18 2.90
CA LEU A 470 -18.69 34.12 1.44
C LEU A 470 -18.54 35.53 0.83
N GLN A 471 -19.29 36.49 1.36
CA GLN A 471 -19.20 37.89 0.94
C GLN A 471 -17.83 38.48 1.32
N ALA A 472 -17.34 38.22 2.54
CA ALA A 472 -16.01 38.65 2.97
C ALA A 472 -14.88 38.05 2.11
N ASP A 473 -14.97 36.76 1.79
CA ASP A 473 -13.98 36.08 0.94
C ASP A 473 -13.99 36.64 -0.50
N LEU A 474 -15.18 36.91 -1.05
CA LEU A 474 -15.33 37.51 -2.38
C LEU A 474 -14.77 38.94 -2.41
N ASP A 475 -15.05 39.76 -1.40
CA ASP A 475 -14.51 41.11 -1.29
C ASP A 475 -12.99 41.10 -1.08
N ALA A 476 -12.44 40.10 -0.37
CA ALA A 476 -10.99 39.89 -0.25
C ALA A 476 -10.34 39.55 -1.60
N ILE A 477 -10.94 38.61 -2.36
CA ILE A 477 -10.47 38.26 -3.71
C ILE A 477 -10.55 39.45 -4.66
N ARG A 478 -11.64 40.24 -4.60
CA ARG A 478 -11.78 41.44 -5.43
C ARG A 478 -10.67 42.45 -5.14
N LYS A 479 -10.36 42.67 -3.85
CA LYS A 479 -9.28 43.56 -3.42
C LYS A 479 -7.90 43.05 -3.82
N GLU A 480 -7.67 41.74 -3.75
CA GLU A 480 -6.43 41.12 -4.24
C GLU A 480 -6.27 41.31 -5.75
N ASN A 481 -7.32 41.06 -6.54
CA ASN A 481 -7.30 41.26 -7.99
C ASN A 481 -7.03 42.73 -8.36
N GLU A 482 -7.68 43.69 -7.69
CA GLU A 482 -7.42 45.13 -7.88
C GLU A 482 -5.98 45.53 -7.54
N SER A 483 -5.31 44.79 -6.65
CA SER A 483 -3.91 45.02 -6.30
C SER A 483 -2.93 44.40 -7.29
N LEU A 484 -3.35 43.37 -8.04
CA LEU A 484 -2.56 42.70 -9.08
C LEU A 484 -2.66 43.40 -10.44
N GLU A 485 -3.71 44.22 -10.67
CA GLU A 485 -3.88 45.04 -11.88
C GLU A 485 -3.11 46.38 -11.84
N LYS A 486 -2.48 46.72 -10.70
CA LYS A 486 -1.58 47.88 -10.55
C LYS A 486 -0.12 47.46 -10.66
#